data_AF-A0A3B9PJM9-F1
#
_entry.id   AF-A0A3B9PJM9-F1
#
_cell.length_a   1.000
_cell.length_b   1.000
_cell.length_c   1.000
_cell.angle_alpha   90.00
_cell.angle_beta   90.00
_cell.angle_gamma   90.00
#
_symmetry.space_group_name_H-M   'P 1'
#
loop_
_entity.id
_entity.type
_entity.pdbx_description
1 polymer ?
#
loop_
_entity_poly.entity_id
_entity_poly.type
_entity_poly.pdbx_seq_one_letter_code
_entity_poly.pdbx_strand_id
1 'polypeptide(L)'
;MHRLRGVPGTQIAAGPAPREVGYRLLSALLSFGFFALYSQAVFILFMGNEGFFSYDMLVNGAVGIGVFFLATELTIVTFAVSAVGVMIPALRWRYRGSVSRTHIIGLSVLNLYVIWGVVGALSRSRQDWMIWLVIFAVSILVCLQIGTLIHGTAKDSLRSLVIVLVCLLGITAVAHKETVALLEFGLKHFGVGGNVPVTLKLEQPAEARTVNGRLVFLSPENAYVVVDGDGRVSIIPRAKAEIISVSSREAPAM
;
A
#
# COMPACT_ATOMS: atom_id res chain seq x y z
N MET A 1 11.49 -3.46 64.37
CA MET A 1 12.12 -2.24 63.83
C MET A 1 13.48 -2.61 63.24
N HIS A 2 13.59 -2.73 61.92
CA HIS A 2 14.85 -2.54 61.19
C HIS A 2 14.45 -2.16 59.75
N ARG A 3 14.34 -0.85 59.51
CA ARG A 3 14.15 -0.29 58.18
C ARG A 3 15.50 -0.38 57.46
N LEU A 4 15.60 -1.28 56.47
CA LEU A 4 16.61 -1.13 55.43
C LEU A 4 16.13 -0.01 54.50
N ARG A 5 16.80 1.14 54.61
CA ARG A 5 16.62 2.32 53.76
C ARG A 5 17.00 1.95 52.33
N GLY A 6 16.16 2.38 51.39
CA GLY A 6 16.25 2.03 49.98
C GLY A 6 17.46 2.61 49.26
N VAL A 7 17.90 1.84 48.26
CA VAL A 7 18.54 2.37 47.06
C VAL A 7 17.40 2.66 46.07
N PRO A 8 17.11 3.91 45.73
CA PRO A 8 16.17 4.23 44.66
C PRO A 8 16.88 4.08 43.32
N GLY A 9 16.29 3.34 42.37
CA GLY A 9 16.56 3.64 40.95
C GLY A 9 16.83 2.50 39.99
N THR A 10 16.74 1.23 40.36
CA THR A 10 16.79 0.13 39.39
C THR A 10 15.72 -0.91 39.70
N GLN A 11 14.46 -0.53 39.51
CA GLN A 11 13.49 -1.53 39.08
C GLN A 11 13.94 -1.98 37.68
N ILE A 12 14.66 -3.10 37.61
CA ILE A 12 14.79 -3.85 36.37
C ILE A 12 13.35 -4.18 35.99
N ALA A 13 12.81 -3.45 35.01
CA ALA A 13 11.46 -3.68 34.53
C ALA A 13 11.38 -5.16 34.14
N ALA A 14 10.66 -5.96 34.92
CA ALA A 14 10.43 -7.35 34.59
C ALA A 14 9.93 -7.40 33.15
N GLY A 15 10.63 -8.15 32.30
CA GLY A 15 10.25 -8.29 30.90
C GLY A 15 8.79 -8.75 30.78
N PRO A 16 8.13 -8.46 29.66
CA PRO A 16 6.74 -8.87 29.46
C PRO A 16 6.61 -10.37 29.71
N ALA A 17 5.51 -10.78 30.35
CA ALA A 17 5.27 -12.18 30.65
C ALA A 17 5.37 -13.02 29.35
N PRO A 18 5.88 -14.26 29.37
CA PRO A 18 6.10 -15.04 28.15
C PRO A 18 4.83 -15.23 27.31
N ARG A 19 3.64 -15.28 27.96
CA ARG A 19 2.34 -15.29 27.28
C ARG A 19 2.09 -14.00 26.48
N GLU A 20 2.47 -12.85 27.01
CA GLU A 20 2.31 -11.56 26.35
C GLU A 20 3.19 -11.45 25.10
N VAL A 21 4.42 -11.97 25.16
CA VAL A 21 5.30 -12.08 23.99
C VAL A 21 4.66 -12.95 22.91
N GLY A 22 4.10 -14.10 23.29
CA GLY A 22 3.40 -14.99 22.36
C GLY A 22 2.21 -14.32 21.66
N TYR A 23 1.36 -13.60 22.39
CA TYR A 23 0.24 -12.90 21.79
C TYR A 23 0.65 -11.72 20.90
N ARG A 24 1.75 -11.02 21.23
CA ARG A 24 2.31 -9.96 20.36
C ARG A 24 2.83 -10.55 19.06
N LEU A 25 3.55 -11.67 19.13
CA LEU A 25 4.02 -12.38 17.93
C LEU A 25 2.85 -12.84 17.07
N LEU A 26 1.82 -13.42 17.69
CA LEU A 26 0.59 -13.80 16.99
C LEU A 26 -0.07 -12.58 16.31
N SER A 27 -0.21 -11.46 17.03
CA SER A 27 -0.78 -10.23 16.47
C SER A 27 0.05 -9.70 15.29
N ALA A 28 1.39 -9.78 15.38
CA ALA A 28 2.28 -9.41 14.29
C ALA A 28 2.06 -10.32 13.07
N LEU A 29 2.06 -11.64 13.25
CA LEU A 29 1.83 -12.61 12.18
C LEU A 29 0.46 -12.43 11.52
N LEU A 30 -0.59 -12.22 12.31
CA LEU A 30 -1.93 -11.93 11.80
C LEU A 30 -1.98 -10.59 11.05
N SER A 31 -1.24 -9.58 11.50
CA SER A 31 -1.14 -8.30 10.78
C SER A 31 -0.49 -8.50 9.40
N PHE A 32 0.65 -9.19 9.34
CA PHE A 32 1.31 -9.50 8.06
C PHE A 32 0.42 -10.31 7.12
N GLY A 33 -0.23 -11.37 7.64
CA GLY A 33 -1.15 -12.18 6.84
C GLY A 33 -2.33 -11.36 6.32
N PHE A 34 -2.91 -10.49 7.15
CA PHE A 34 -4.02 -9.64 6.74
C PHE A 34 -3.62 -8.63 5.65
N PHE A 35 -2.50 -7.91 5.80
CA PHE A 35 -2.06 -6.94 4.78
C PHE A 35 -1.78 -7.62 3.43
N ALA A 36 -1.14 -8.79 3.44
CA ALA A 36 -0.90 -9.57 2.22
C ALA A 36 -2.22 -9.98 1.52
N LEU A 37 -3.21 -10.44 2.29
CA LEU A 37 -4.54 -10.79 1.76
C LEU A 37 -5.31 -9.55 1.27
N TYR A 38 -5.15 -8.41 1.94
CA TYR A 38 -5.80 -7.16 1.55
C TYR A 38 -5.29 -6.68 0.19
N SER A 39 -3.98 -6.71 -0.05
CA SER A 39 -3.38 -6.37 -1.35
C SER A 39 -3.93 -7.23 -2.48
N GLN A 40 -4.11 -8.54 -2.24
CA GLN A 40 -4.77 -9.45 -3.18
C GLN A 40 -6.24 -9.10 -3.42
N ALA A 41 -6.99 -8.76 -2.36
CA ALA A 41 -8.39 -8.37 -2.48
C ALA A 41 -8.56 -7.08 -3.32
N VAL A 42 -7.69 -6.08 -3.11
CA VAL A 42 -7.66 -4.86 -3.93
C VAL A 42 -7.37 -5.18 -5.40
N PHE A 43 -6.47 -6.12 -5.67
CA PHE A 43 -6.19 -6.56 -7.04
C PHE A 43 -7.38 -7.28 -7.70
N ILE A 44 -8.13 -8.08 -6.95
CA ILE A 44 -9.39 -8.69 -7.43
C ILE A 44 -10.42 -7.60 -7.77
N LEU A 45 -10.53 -6.56 -6.94
CA LEU A 45 -11.42 -5.43 -7.23
C LEU A 45 -10.99 -4.66 -8.48
N PHE A 46 -9.69 -4.47 -8.68
CA PHE A 46 -9.17 -3.88 -9.92
C PHE A 46 -9.54 -4.71 -11.15
N MET A 47 -9.35 -6.04 -11.11
CA MET A 47 -9.78 -6.94 -12.18
C MET A 47 -11.29 -6.79 -12.48
N GLY A 48 -12.11 -6.73 -11.42
CA GLY A 48 -13.55 -6.50 -11.54
C GLY A 48 -13.92 -5.13 -12.13
N ASN A 49 -13.21 -4.08 -11.74
CA ASN A 49 -13.44 -2.70 -12.21
C ASN A 49 -13.06 -2.53 -13.69
N GLU A 50 -11.95 -3.13 -14.10
CA GLU A 50 -11.47 -3.09 -15.49
C GLU A 50 -12.14 -4.15 -16.39
N GLY A 51 -12.90 -5.08 -15.82
CA GLY A 51 -13.68 -6.06 -16.57
C GLY A 51 -12.86 -7.19 -17.19
N PHE A 52 -11.76 -7.61 -16.54
CA PHE A 52 -10.97 -8.78 -16.94
C PHE A 52 -10.73 -9.72 -15.76
N PHE A 53 -10.30 -10.96 -16.04
CA PHE A 53 -9.90 -11.90 -14.99
C PHE A 53 -8.68 -12.71 -15.47
N SER A 54 -7.57 -12.59 -14.75
CA SER A 54 -6.29 -13.21 -15.12
C SER A 54 -6.01 -14.46 -14.31
N TYR A 55 -6.35 -15.63 -14.87
CA TYR A 55 -6.07 -16.93 -14.25
C TYR A 55 -4.56 -17.22 -14.20
N ASP A 56 -3.81 -16.77 -15.19
CA ASP A 56 -2.36 -17.00 -15.31
C ASP A 56 -1.55 -16.26 -14.23
N MET A 57 -2.07 -15.13 -13.71
CA MET A 57 -1.50 -14.48 -12.54
C MET A 57 -1.59 -15.32 -11.27
N LEU A 58 -2.68 -16.07 -11.09
CA LEU A 58 -2.89 -16.91 -9.92
C LEU A 58 -2.02 -18.17 -9.95
N VAL A 59 -1.73 -18.69 -11.14
CA VAL A 59 -0.97 -19.94 -11.33
C VAL A 59 0.52 -19.66 -11.50
N ASN A 60 0.89 -18.80 -12.44
CA ASN A 60 2.28 -18.58 -12.89
C ASN A 60 2.85 -17.21 -12.43
N GLY A 61 1.98 -16.25 -12.06
CA GLY A 61 2.37 -14.90 -11.65
C GLY A 61 2.56 -14.69 -10.15
N ALA A 62 2.37 -15.72 -9.32
CA ALA A 62 2.30 -15.59 -7.86
C ALA A 62 3.56 -14.95 -7.23
N VAL A 63 4.75 -15.23 -7.76
CA VAL A 63 6.00 -14.61 -7.28
C VAL A 63 6.08 -13.14 -7.67
N GLY A 64 5.81 -12.82 -8.94
CA GLY A 64 5.88 -11.44 -9.44
C GLY A 64 4.86 -10.52 -8.75
N ILE A 65 3.63 -11.00 -8.58
CA ILE A 65 2.60 -10.26 -7.86
C ILE A 65 2.93 -10.12 -6.37
N GLY A 66 3.54 -11.15 -5.77
CA GLY A 66 3.98 -11.10 -4.38
C GLY A 66 5.05 -10.05 -4.15
N VAL A 67 6.05 -9.95 -5.04
CA VAL A 67 7.08 -8.91 -4.97
C VAL A 67 6.48 -7.52 -5.19
N PHE A 68 5.56 -7.37 -6.14
CA PHE A 68 4.86 -6.11 -6.37
C PHE A 68 4.06 -5.67 -5.14
N PHE A 69 3.25 -6.56 -4.55
CA PHE A 69 2.49 -6.26 -3.34
C PHE A 69 3.40 -5.93 -2.16
N LEU A 70 4.49 -6.67 -1.97
CA LEU A 70 5.46 -6.37 -0.92
C LEU A 70 6.08 -4.98 -1.11
N ALA A 71 6.46 -4.61 -2.34
CA ALA A 71 7.01 -3.29 -2.64
C ALA A 71 5.98 -2.18 -2.39
N THR A 72 4.72 -2.39 -2.79
CA THR A 72 3.62 -1.46 -2.51
C THR A 72 3.38 -1.31 -1.02
N GLU A 73 3.32 -2.41 -0.26
CA GLU A 73 3.15 -2.40 1.18
C GLU A 73 4.29 -1.66 1.89
N LEU A 74 5.54 -1.92 1.51
CA LEU A 74 6.71 -1.19 2.03
C LEU A 74 6.65 0.30 1.72
N THR A 75 6.19 0.66 0.52
CA THR A 75 6.02 2.06 0.12
C THR A 75 4.93 2.74 0.96
N ILE A 76 3.79 2.07 1.17
CA ILE A 76 2.70 2.57 2.02
C ILE A 76 3.18 2.74 3.46
N VAL A 77 3.89 1.75 4.02
CA VAL A 77 4.42 1.82 5.39
C VAL A 77 5.43 2.96 5.52
N THR A 78 6.34 3.09 4.56
CA THR A 78 7.34 4.18 4.54
C THR A 78 6.65 5.53 4.47
N PHE A 79 5.71 5.71 3.54
CA PHE A 79 4.91 6.93 3.44
C PHE A 79 4.14 7.20 4.71
N ALA A 80 3.50 6.19 5.31
CA ALA A 80 2.72 6.34 6.53
C ALA A 80 3.58 6.85 7.69
N VAL A 81 4.75 6.25 7.91
CA VAL A 81 5.69 6.70 8.94
C VAL A 81 6.21 8.12 8.62
N SER A 82 6.51 8.41 7.37
CA SER A 82 6.97 9.73 6.95
C SER A 82 5.89 10.83 7.03
N ALA A 83 4.62 10.51 6.83
CA ALA A 83 3.51 11.46 6.78
C ALA A 83 2.77 11.62 8.12
N VAL A 84 2.60 10.54 8.89
CA VAL A 84 1.86 10.53 10.16
C VAL A 84 2.58 9.78 11.29
N GLY A 85 3.86 9.47 11.13
CA GLY A 85 4.66 8.71 12.10
C GLY A 85 4.75 9.29 13.51
N VAL A 86 4.50 10.59 13.72
CA VAL A 86 4.34 11.19 15.06
C VAL A 86 3.28 10.49 15.92
N MET A 87 2.32 9.78 15.30
CA MET A 87 1.37 8.95 16.02
C MET A 87 2.03 7.84 16.85
N ILE A 88 3.14 7.26 16.39
CA ILE A 88 3.84 6.18 17.09
C ILE A 88 4.36 6.64 18.47
N PRO A 89 5.15 7.73 18.59
CA PRO A 89 5.53 8.25 19.90
C PRO A 89 4.35 8.86 20.67
N ALA A 90 3.31 9.39 20.02
CA ALA A 90 2.10 9.83 20.72
C ALA A 90 1.41 8.65 21.46
N LEU A 91 1.34 7.48 20.82
CA LEU A 91 0.86 6.25 21.46
C LEU A 91 1.80 5.78 22.55
N ARG A 92 3.12 5.89 22.37
CA ARG A 92 4.10 5.60 23.44
C ARG A 92 3.83 6.47 24.68
N TRP A 93 3.57 7.76 24.49
CA TRP A 93 3.26 8.66 25.59
C TRP A 93 1.97 8.23 26.31
N ARG A 94 0.92 7.87 25.56
CA ARG A 94 -0.34 7.34 26.12
C ARG A 94 -0.16 6.07 26.94
N TYR A 95 0.65 5.11 26.47
CA TYR A 95 0.82 3.81 27.13
C TYR A 95 1.88 3.77 28.23
N ARG A 96 2.96 4.55 28.10
CA ARG A 96 4.13 4.48 28.99
C ARG A 96 4.47 5.78 29.71
N GLY A 97 3.75 6.86 29.45
CA GLY A 97 3.89 8.14 30.15
C GLY A 97 5.19 8.91 29.87
N SER A 98 6.19 8.32 29.19
CA SER A 98 7.50 8.95 28.98
C SER A 98 7.92 8.96 27.51
N VAL A 99 7.98 10.15 26.91
CA VAL A 99 8.58 10.42 25.60
C VAL A 99 9.32 11.75 25.66
N SER A 100 10.51 11.80 25.06
CA SER A 100 11.25 13.05 24.96
C SER A 100 10.55 14.02 24.00
N ARG A 101 10.28 15.24 24.48
CA ARG A 101 9.63 16.29 23.69
C ARG A 101 10.38 16.61 22.39
N THR A 102 11.70 16.49 22.39
CA THR A 102 12.52 16.74 21.19
C THR A 102 12.23 15.75 20.07
N HIS A 103 11.93 14.48 20.40
CA HIS A 103 11.61 13.46 19.40
C HIS A 103 10.23 13.69 18.77
N ILE A 104 9.24 14.11 19.58
CA ILE A 104 7.91 14.46 19.09
C ILE A 104 8.01 15.66 18.15
N ILE A 105 8.72 16.72 18.57
CA ILE A 105 8.88 17.92 17.75
C ILE A 105 9.60 17.60 16.43
N GLY A 106 10.70 16.84 16.48
CA GLY A 106 11.43 16.45 15.27
C GLY A 106 10.58 15.65 14.28
N LEU A 107 9.82 14.67 14.75
CA LEU A 107 8.90 13.89 13.91
C LEU A 107 7.73 14.73 13.38
N SER A 108 7.16 15.62 14.20
CA SER A 108 6.12 16.54 13.76
C SER A 108 6.59 17.45 12.62
N VAL A 109 7.82 17.97 12.71
CA VAL A 109 8.42 18.80 11.65
C VAL A 109 8.62 17.98 10.38
N LEU A 110 9.13 16.75 10.48
CA LEU A 110 9.27 15.85 9.34
C LEU A 110 7.91 15.53 8.69
N ASN A 111 6.90 15.17 9.49
CA ASN A 111 5.55 14.90 9.00
C ASN A 111 4.96 16.12 8.31
N LEU A 112 5.12 17.32 8.89
CA LEU A 112 4.65 18.57 8.28
C LEU A 112 5.35 18.85 6.94
N TYR A 113 6.66 18.62 6.85
CA TYR A 113 7.42 18.76 5.60
C TYR A 113 6.89 17.83 4.50
N VAL A 114 6.62 16.57 4.83
CA VAL A 114 6.06 15.59 3.89
C VAL A 114 4.65 15.98 3.46
N ILE A 115 3.79 16.36 4.40
CA ILE A 115 2.43 16.84 4.11
C ILE A 115 2.48 18.07 3.20
N TRP A 116 3.39 19.02 3.46
CA TRP A 116 3.57 20.19 2.61
C TRP A 116 4.02 19.81 1.20
N GLY A 117 4.95 18.86 1.07
CA GLY A 117 5.37 18.32 -0.23
C GLY A 117 4.22 17.69 -1.00
N VAL A 118 3.36 16.92 -0.32
CA VAL A 118 2.16 16.30 -0.90
C VAL A 118 1.15 17.37 -1.33
N VAL A 119 0.85 18.36 -0.49
CA VAL A 119 -0.06 19.47 -0.84
C VAL A 119 0.49 20.28 -2.02
N GLY A 120 1.80 20.52 -2.05
CA GLY A 120 2.48 21.17 -3.17
C GLY A 120 2.34 20.37 -4.47
N ALA A 121 2.53 19.05 -4.42
CA ALA A 121 2.32 18.17 -5.58
C ALA A 121 0.85 18.15 -6.02
N LEU A 122 -0.08 18.07 -5.07
CA LEU A 122 -1.52 18.12 -5.26
C LEU A 122 -1.95 19.39 -5.99
N SER A 123 -1.49 20.56 -5.54
CA SER A 123 -1.84 21.86 -6.17
C SER A 123 -1.42 21.97 -7.64
N ARG A 124 -0.45 21.16 -8.08
CA ARG A 124 0.03 21.10 -9.47
C ARG A 124 -0.62 19.99 -10.27
N SER A 125 -1.23 19.01 -9.61
CA SER A 125 -1.87 17.87 -10.26
C SER A 125 -3.38 18.07 -10.33
N ARG A 126 -4.01 17.64 -11.42
CA ARG A 126 -5.48 17.54 -11.52
C ARG A 126 -6.05 16.31 -10.78
N GLN A 127 -5.24 15.69 -9.92
CA GLN A 127 -5.56 14.41 -9.31
C GLN A 127 -6.64 14.58 -8.22
N ASP A 128 -7.54 13.60 -8.13
CA ASP A 128 -8.68 13.66 -7.21
C ASP A 128 -8.20 13.68 -5.75
N TRP A 129 -8.56 14.72 -5.01
CA TRP A 129 -8.16 14.92 -3.62
C TRP A 129 -8.64 13.78 -2.70
N MET A 130 -9.70 13.06 -3.10
CA MET A 130 -10.22 11.88 -2.40
C MET A 130 -9.20 10.74 -2.35
N ILE A 131 -8.37 10.55 -3.40
CA ILE A 131 -7.31 9.53 -3.41
C ILE A 131 -6.31 9.79 -2.27
N TRP A 132 -5.94 11.05 -2.08
CA TRP A 132 -5.02 11.43 -1.01
C TRP A 132 -5.64 11.29 0.37
N LEU A 133 -6.93 11.59 0.52
CA LEU A 133 -7.66 11.33 1.76
C LEU A 133 -7.61 9.84 2.12
N VAL A 134 -7.83 8.95 1.15
CA VAL A 134 -7.72 7.49 1.34
C VAL A 134 -6.30 7.10 1.75
N ILE A 135 -5.25 7.59 1.07
CA ILE A 135 -3.85 7.32 1.46
C ILE A 135 -3.58 7.76 2.90
N PHE A 136 -4.01 8.96 3.29
CA PHE A 136 -3.83 9.47 4.66
C PHE A 136 -4.60 8.64 5.68
N ALA A 137 -5.84 8.24 5.39
CA ALA A 137 -6.63 7.38 6.26
C ALA A 137 -5.95 6.02 6.49
N VAL A 138 -5.50 5.36 5.42
CA VAL A 138 -4.73 4.11 5.50
C VAL A 138 -3.44 4.31 6.30
N SER A 139 -2.73 5.41 6.07
CA SER A 139 -1.49 5.74 6.77
C SER A 139 -1.68 5.88 8.29
N ILE A 140 -2.77 6.51 8.71
CA ILE A 140 -3.16 6.65 10.12
C ILE A 140 -3.41 5.26 10.74
N LEU A 141 -4.16 4.40 10.05
CA LEU A 141 -4.44 3.03 10.51
C LEU A 141 -3.16 2.19 10.66
N VAL A 142 -2.25 2.28 9.68
CA VAL A 142 -0.95 1.60 9.72
C VAL A 142 -0.11 2.09 10.90
N CYS A 143 0.02 3.40 11.10
CA CYS A 143 0.79 3.94 12.23
C CYS A 143 0.15 3.61 13.58
N LEU A 144 -1.18 3.57 13.65
CA LEU A 144 -1.90 3.15 14.85
C LEU A 144 -1.63 1.67 15.17
N GLN A 145 -1.64 0.78 14.17
CA GLN A 145 -1.30 -0.63 14.37
C GLN A 145 0.15 -0.82 14.79
N ILE A 146 1.10 -0.15 14.13
CA ILE A 146 2.53 -0.21 14.48
C ILE A 146 2.72 0.30 15.92
N GLY A 147 2.13 1.45 16.27
CA GLY A 147 2.27 2.03 17.59
C GLY A 147 1.68 1.15 18.70
N THR A 148 0.51 0.54 18.48
CA THR A 148 -0.10 -0.38 19.46
C THR A 148 0.67 -1.70 19.59
N LEU A 149 1.25 -2.21 18.49
CA LEU A 149 2.07 -3.43 18.50
C LEU A 149 3.39 -3.24 19.27
N ILE A 150 4.04 -2.09 19.12
CA ILE A 150 5.30 -1.78 19.82
C ILE A 150 5.04 -1.41 21.28
N HIS A 151 4.08 -0.53 21.54
CA HIS A 151 3.93 0.12 22.86
C HIS A 151 2.77 -0.36 23.71
N GLY A 152 1.69 -0.86 23.09
CA GLY A 152 0.48 -1.30 23.79
C GLY A 152 0.62 -2.67 24.46
N THR A 153 -0.47 -3.12 25.08
CA THR A 153 -0.59 -4.51 25.55
C THR A 153 -0.96 -5.43 24.40
N ALA A 154 -0.78 -6.74 24.55
CA ALA A 154 -1.18 -7.71 23.52
C ALA A 154 -2.69 -7.62 23.16
N LYS A 155 -3.54 -7.33 24.15
CA LYS A 155 -4.99 -7.12 23.94
C LYS A 155 -5.25 -5.88 23.09
N ASP A 156 -4.52 -4.79 23.34
CA ASP A 156 -4.64 -3.56 22.57
C ASP A 156 -4.20 -3.76 21.11
N SER A 157 -3.12 -4.52 20.89
CA SER A 157 -2.64 -4.83 19.54
C SER A 157 -3.65 -5.67 18.74
N LEU A 158 -4.27 -6.68 19.37
CA LEU A 158 -5.32 -7.48 18.71
C LEU A 158 -6.59 -6.64 18.45
N ARG A 159 -7.00 -5.81 19.41
CA ARG A 159 -8.15 -4.90 19.23
C ARG A 159 -7.88 -3.90 18.10
N SER A 160 -6.68 -3.34 18.06
CA SER A 160 -6.23 -2.45 17.00
C SER A 160 -6.26 -3.16 15.65
N LEU A 161 -5.80 -4.41 15.57
CA LEU A 161 -5.84 -5.19 14.33
C LEU A 161 -7.27 -5.35 13.80
N VAL A 162 -8.22 -5.68 14.69
CA VAL A 162 -9.65 -5.79 14.32
C VAL A 162 -10.19 -4.45 13.83
N ILE A 163 -9.86 -3.34 14.51
CA ILE A 163 -10.27 -2.00 14.08
C ILE A 163 -9.71 -1.68 12.70
N VAL A 164 -8.41 -1.92 12.48
CA VAL A 164 -7.75 -1.68 11.20
C VAL A 164 -8.39 -2.52 10.09
N LEU A 165 -8.69 -3.80 10.36
CA LEU A 165 -9.37 -4.68 9.42
C LEU A 165 -10.74 -4.14 9.02
N VAL A 166 -11.59 -3.79 9.99
CA VAL A 166 -12.93 -3.26 9.73
C VAL A 166 -12.85 -1.93 8.98
N CYS A 167 -11.95 -1.03 9.37
CA CYS A 167 -11.78 0.26 8.72
C CYS A 167 -11.27 0.11 7.28
N LEU A 168 -10.29 -0.76 7.02
CA LEU A 168 -9.77 -0.96 5.67
C LEU A 168 -10.83 -1.57 4.76
N LEU A 169 -11.56 -2.59 5.21
CA LEU A 169 -12.69 -3.15 4.45
C LEU A 169 -13.77 -2.09 4.19
N GLY A 170 -14.07 -1.25 5.18
CA GLY A 170 -15.02 -0.13 5.02
C GLY A 170 -14.54 0.91 4.01
N ILE A 171 -13.25 1.28 4.05
CA ILE A 171 -12.64 2.19 3.06
C ILE A 171 -12.74 1.58 1.67
N THR A 172 -12.39 0.31 1.49
CA THR A 172 -12.49 -0.37 0.19
C THR A 172 -13.93 -0.42 -0.33
N ALA A 173 -14.91 -0.62 0.56
CA ALA A 173 -16.31 -0.68 0.17
C ALA A 173 -16.87 0.69 -0.24
N VAL A 174 -16.49 1.78 0.45
CA VAL A 174 -17.01 3.13 0.20
C VAL A 174 -16.20 3.87 -0.86
N ALA A 175 -14.88 3.78 -0.80
CA ALA A 175 -13.92 4.43 -1.68
C ALA A 175 -13.25 3.41 -2.62
N HIS A 176 -14.08 2.54 -3.21
CA HIS A 176 -13.65 1.48 -4.13
C HIS A 176 -12.83 2.05 -5.29
N LYS A 177 -13.33 3.11 -5.94
CA LYS A 177 -12.70 3.70 -7.14
C LYS A 177 -11.33 4.26 -6.82
N GLU A 178 -11.19 4.92 -5.69
CA GLU A 178 -9.95 5.53 -5.23
C GLU A 178 -8.94 4.45 -4.83
N THR A 179 -9.40 3.37 -4.20
CA THR A 179 -8.57 2.22 -3.84
C THR A 179 -8.03 1.52 -5.09
N VAL A 180 -8.86 1.35 -6.12
CA VAL A 180 -8.44 0.80 -7.41
C VAL A 180 -7.49 1.75 -8.14
N ALA A 181 -7.76 3.06 -8.13
CA ALA A 181 -6.88 4.05 -8.74
C ALA A 181 -5.47 4.09 -8.11
N LEU A 182 -5.35 3.81 -6.81
CA LEU A 182 -4.04 3.67 -6.15
C LEU A 182 -3.25 2.48 -6.69
N LEU A 183 -3.92 1.35 -6.92
CA LEU A 183 -3.31 0.18 -7.53
C LEU A 183 -2.91 0.46 -8.98
N GLU A 184 -3.77 1.11 -9.76
CA GLU A 184 -3.47 1.55 -11.13
C GLU A 184 -2.24 2.44 -11.19
N PHE A 185 -2.11 3.40 -10.28
CA PHE A 185 -0.94 4.26 -10.20
C PHE A 185 0.34 3.44 -9.98
N GLY A 186 0.29 2.44 -9.09
CA GLY A 186 1.37 1.48 -8.90
C GLY A 186 1.71 0.75 -10.19
N LEU A 187 0.73 0.09 -10.82
CA LEU A 187 0.92 -0.65 -12.08
C LEU A 187 1.52 0.22 -13.19
N LYS A 188 1.06 1.47 -13.29
CA LYS A 188 1.56 2.48 -14.24
C LYS A 188 3.01 2.85 -13.98
N HIS A 189 3.38 3.04 -12.71
CA HIS A 189 4.76 3.33 -12.33
C HIS A 189 5.72 2.21 -12.72
N PHE A 190 5.31 0.95 -12.54
CA PHE A 190 6.10 -0.21 -12.94
C PHE A 190 5.99 -0.55 -14.44
N GLY A 191 5.17 0.18 -15.21
CA GLY A 191 4.98 -0.04 -16.65
C GLY A 191 4.29 -1.36 -16.99
N VAL A 192 3.56 -1.95 -16.02
CA VAL A 192 2.91 -3.27 -16.15
C VAL A 192 1.39 -3.18 -16.26
N GLY A 193 0.82 -1.98 -16.31
CA GLY A 193 -0.63 -1.78 -16.40
C GLY A 193 -1.05 -0.39 -15.97
N GLY A 194 -2.30 -0.22 -15.56
CA GLY A 194 -2.83 1.07 -15.08
C GLY A 194 -3.14 2.03 -16.23
N ASN A 195 -3.73 1.50 -17.30
CA ASN A 195 -4.21 2.26 -18.46
C ASN A 195 -3.09 3.06 -19.17
N VAL A 196 -1.90 2.48 -19.26
CA VAL A 196 -0.75 3.09 -19.95
C VAL A 196 -0.96 3.03 -21.47
N PRO A 197 -0.77 4.13 -22.22
CA PRO A 197 -0.85 4.09 -23.68
C PRO A 197 0.25 3.20 -24.25
N VAL A 198 -0.13 2.28 -25.14
CA VAL A 198 0.78 1.31 -25.79
C VAL A 198 0.46 1.17 -27.27
N THR A 199 1.49 0.86 -28.06
CA THR A 199 1.34 0.42 -29.45
C THR A 199 1.71 -1.06 -29.55
N LEU A 200 0.78 -1.86 -30.05
CA LEU A 200 0.96 -3.29 -30.26
C LEU A 200 1.35 -3.56 -31.70
N LYS A 201 2.42 -4.34 -31.92
CA LYS A 201 2.66 -4.99 -33.21
C LYS A 201 2.22 -6.44 -33.11
N LEU A 202 1.15 -6.77 -33.82
CA LEU A 202 0.64 -8.14 -33.89
C LEU A 202 1.38 -8.92 -34.96
N GLU A 203 1.98 -10.05 -34.59
CA GLU A 203 2.52 -11.00 -35.54
C GLU A 203 1.36 -11.82 -36.12
N GLN A 204 0.69 -11.29 -37.13
CA GLN A 204 -0.13 -12.09 -38.03
C GLN A 204 0.65 -12.42 -39.30
N PRO A 205 0.54 -13.65 -39.84
CA PRO A 205 1.37 -14.14 -40.95
C PRO A 205 1.14 -13.45 -42.30
N ALA A 206 0.30 -12.42 -42.41
CA ALA A 206 0.01 -11.75 -43.68
C ALA A 206 0.20 -10.22 -43.67
N GLU A 207 0.12 -9.54 -42.51
CA GLU A 207 0.32 -8.09 -42.40
C GLU A 207 0.62 -7.72 -40.94
N ALA A 208 1.78 -7.13 -40.68
CA ALA A 208 2.10 -6.57 -39.36
C ALA A 208 1.20 -5.35 -39.12
N ARG A 209 0.10 -5.53 -38.39
CA ARG A 209 -0.79 -4.42 -37.99
C ARG A 209 -0.31 -3.82 -36.69
N THR A 210 -0.02 -2.52 -36.73
CA THR A 210 0.16 -1.69 -35.54
C THR A 210 -1.20 -1.25 -35.04
N VAL A 211 -1.50 -1.56 -33.78
CA VAL A 211 -2.75 -1.19 -33.12
C VAL A 211 -2.42 -0.36 -31.89
N ASN A 212 -3.02 0.82 -31.79
CA ASN A 212 -2.90 1.66 -30.59
C ASN A 212 -3.98 1.28 -29.58
N GLY A 213 -3.64 1.40 -28.29
CA GLY A 213 -4.57 1.15 -27.22
C GLY A 213 -4.00 1.49 -25.85
N ARG A 214 -4.71 1.07 -24.82
CA ARG A 214 -4.33 1.26 -23.42
C ARG A 214 -4.10 -0.09 -22.77
N LEU A 215 -2.92 -0.26 -22.20
CA LEU A 215 -2.53 -1.43 -21.44
C LEU A 215 -3.19 -1.37 -20.06
N VAL A 216 -4.16 -2.24 -19.86
CA VAL A 216 -4.82 -2.43 -18.58
C VAL A 216 -3.88 -3.15 -17.63
N PHE A 217 -3.33 -4.29 -18.07
CA PHE A 217 -2.49 -5.14 -17.23
C PHE A 217 -1.61 -6.10 -18.04
N LEU A 218 -0.40 -6.37 -17.56
CA LEU A 218 0.53 -7.39 -18.06
C LEU A 218 0.64 -8.55 -17.07
N SER A 219 0.34 -9.73 -17.57
CA SER A 219 0.53 -11.01 -16.88
C SER A 219 1.68 -11.79 -17.52
N PRO A 220 2.14 -12.91 -16.92
CA PRO A 220 3.21 -13.71 -17.49
C PRO A 220 2.93 -14.16 -18.93
N GLU A 221 1.70 -14.56 -19.25
CA GLU A 221 1.37 -15.13 -20.56
C GLU A 221 0.56 -14.18 -21.44
N ASN A 222 -0.18 -13.23 -20.84
CA ASN A 222 -1.12 -12.39 -21.57
C ASN A 222 -0.91 -10.88 -21.34
N ALA A 223 -1.27 -10.11 -22.35
CA ALA A 223 -1.45 -8.66 -22.27
C ALA A 223 -2.95 -8.34 -22.34
N TYR A 224 -3.45 -7.62 -21.35
CA TYR A 224 -4.83 -7.13 -21.29
C TYR A 224 -4.84 -5.69 -21.79
N VAL A 225 -5.46 -5.46 -22.94
CA VAL A 225 -5.39 -4.17 -23.65
C VAL A 225 -6.78 -3.75 -24.11
N VAL A 226 -7.12 -2.48 -23.93
CA VAL A 226 -8.28 -1.85 -24.58
C VAL A 226 -7.79 -1.21 -25.87
N VAL A 227 -8.23 -1.73 -27.02
CA VAL A 227 -7.87 -1.19 -28.34
C VAL A 227 -8.67 0.09 -28.59
N ASP A 228 -8.04 1.11 -29.19
CA ASP A 228 -8.73 2.36 -29.48
C ASP A 228 -9.93 2.14 -30.41
N GLY A 229 -11.10 2.63 -30.01
CA GLY A 229 -12.38 2.43 -30.71
C GLY A 229 -13.16 1.19 -30.27
N ASP A 230 -12.56 0.30 -29.47
CA ASP A 230 -13.24 -0.84 -28.87
C ASP A 230 -13.39 -0.61 -27.35
N GLY A 231 -14.61 -0.69 -26.84
CA GLY A 231 -14.92 -0.42 -25.42
C GLY A 231 -14.61 -1.59 -24.48
N ARG A 232 -13.94 -2.63 -24.97
CA ARG A 232 -13.77 -3.92 -24.29
C ARG A 232 -12.29 -4.25 -24.12
N VAL A 233 -11.97 -4.93 -23.01
CA VAL A 233 -10.63 -5.47 -22.78
C VAL A 233 -10.41 -6.68 -23.69
N SER A 234 -9.40 -6.58 -24.55
CA SER A 234 -8.89 -7.67 -25.38
C SER A 234 -7.74 -8.39 -24.67
N ILE A 235 -7.71 -9.71 -24.79
CA ILE A 235 -6.67 -10.56 -24.22
C ILE A 235 -5.77 -11.03 -25.35
N ILE A 236 -4.50 -10.64 -25.30
CA ILE A 236 -3.52 -10.93 -26.36
C ILE A 236 -2.39 -11.76 -25.76
N PRO A 237 -2.13 -12.99 -26.27
CA PRO A 237 -0.99 -13.78 -25.83
C PRO A 237 0.33 -13.06 -26.12
N ARG A 238 1.21 -12.96 -25.12
CA ARG A 238 2.50 -12.26 -25.25
C ARG A 238 3.41 -12.87 -26.31
N ALA A 239 3.27 -14.18 -26.57
CA ALA A 239 4.01 -14.87 -27.62
C ALA A 239 3.63 -14.41 -29.04
N LYS A 240 2.52 -13.67 -29.22
CA LYS A 240 1.98 -13.26 -30.52
C LYS A 240 2.01 -11.74 -30.75
N ALA A 241 2.58 -10.99 -29.80
CA ALA A 241 2.58 -9.54 -29.84
C ALA A 241 3.86 -8.96 -29.27
N GLU A 242 4.52 -8.12 -30.08
CA GLU A 242 5.59 -7.25 -29.60
C GLU A 242 4.95 -5.94 -29.10
N ILE A 243 5.11 -5.65 -27.80
CA ILE A 243 4.56 -4.45 -27.17
C ILE A 243 5.61 -3.35 -27.28
N ILE A 244 5.32 -2.31 -28.06
CA ILE A 244 6.27 -1.25 -28.38
C ILE A 244 5.85 0.04 -27.67
N SER A 245 6.73 0.47 -26.78
CA SER A 245 6.69 1.66 -25.94
C SER A 245 5.64 1.68 -24.82
N VAL A 246 6.15 1.75 -23.58
CA VAL A 246 5.47 2.28 -22.40
C VAL A 246 5.98 3.72 -22.28
N SER A 247 5.34 4.67 -22.97
CA SER A 247 5.74 6.09 -22.84
C SER A 247 5.31 6.60 -21.46
N SER A 248 6.20 6.52 -20.47
CA SER A 248 6.01 7.18 -19.17
C SER A 248 6.51 8.64 -19.15
N ARG A 249 6.86 9.22 -20.30
CA ARG A 249 7.30 10.63 -20.42
C ARG A 249 6.81 11.24 -21.72
N GLU A 250 5.64 11.88 -21.67
CA GLU A 250 5.55 13.20 -22.31
C GLU A 250 6.26 14.18 -21.36
N ALA A 251 7.45 14.64 -21.77
CA ALA A 251 8.02 15.83 -21.18
C ALA A 251 7.05 16.99 -21.45
N PRO A 252 6.73 17.84 -20.45
CA PRO A 252 5.94 19.03 -20.74
C PRO A 252 6.67 19.85 -21.81
N ALA A 253 5.95 20.22 -22.86
CA ALA A 253 6.42 21.19 -23.83
C ALA A 253 6.88 22.44 -23.08
N MET A 254 8.14 22.84 -23.30
CA MET A 254 8.65 24.15 -22.88
C MET A 254 7.91 25.26 -23.62
#